data_AF-A0A0D0HBP0-F1
#
_entry.id   AF-A0A0D0HBP0-F1
#
_cell.length_a   1.000
_cell.length_b   1.000
_cell.length_c   1.000
_cell.angle_alpha   90.00
_cell.angle_beta   90.00
_cell.angle_gamma   90.00
#
_symmetry.space_group_name_H-M   'P 1'
#
loop_
_entity.id
_entity.type
_entity.pdbx_description
1 polymer ?
#
loop_
_entity_poly.entity_id
_entity_poly.type
_entity_poly.pdbx_seq_one_letter_code
_entity_poly.pdbx_strand_id
1 'polypeptide(L)'
;MTRAPSTQTPHRIALLFNANKVYDREIISGIGQYLRSTRVVWDLFLEDDFRCRLAGIEHFDGDGIIADFDDPAVADALAGSPLPIVALGSSYEDPAQYPDGVPYIATDNAKLVSLAYTHLIGAGLAHFAMYSLPVAQQNRWAQQRELAFDRLARADGLDAPIYRGLSTSASGWNHAIEQLIGWLHALPKPVGVIAVTDARARHLLQACLIAGLAVPEQVAIIGIDNDPLTRTLTRIPLSSVIQGTEEMGRTAAHLLHQMLRGARFSDRRILVPPVGINVLESTRHQPLASPHVMRARHFIRQYACQGIKTEQVADYVGVSRSLLEEHFRRELQRTVHQEILRHKLEAAQALLASRQASSAEVAIRCGFTSLQYMYAVFRRELGCTPREYQDRAPAAH
;
A
#
# COMPACT_ATOMS: atom_id res chain seq x y z
N MET A 1 15.64 -51.45 -19.78
CA MET A 1 15.75 -50.19 -20.54
C MET A 1 15.61 -49.02 -19.57
N THR A 2 16.72 -48.57 -19.03
CA THR A 2 16.83 -47.38 -18.18
C THR A 2 16.69 -46.14 -19.08
N ARG A 3 15.59 -45.42 -18.92
CA ARG A 3 15.31 -44.17 -19.64
C ARG A 3 16.37 -43.15 -19.18
N ALA A 4 17.26 -42.74 -20.08
CA ALA A 4 18.26 -41.72 -19.80
C ALA A 4 17.57 -40.45 -19.24
N PRO A 5 18.09 -39.82 -18.18
CA PRO A 5 17.55 -38.56 -17.71
C PRO A 5 17.67 -37.56 -18.85
N SER A 6 16.55 -36.96 -19.26
CA SER A 6 16.56 -35.85 -20.20
C SER A 6 17.39 -34.73 -19.57
N THR A 7 18.59 -34.49 -20.08
CA THR A 7 19.42 -33.36 -19.69
C THR A 7 18.68 -32.10 -20.10
N GLN A 8 17.94 -31.50 -19.16
CA GLN A 8 17.42 -30.15 -19.35
C GLN A 8 18.62 -29.24 -19.55
N THR A 9 18.72 -28.63 -20.74
CA THR A 9 19.66 -27.55 -20.97
C THR A 9 19.36 -26.42 -19.99
N PRO A 10 20.36 -25.90 -19.28
CA PRO A 10 20.15 -24.80 -18.36
C PRO A 10 19.66 -23.57 -19.13
N HIS A 11 18.69 -22.85 -18.56
CA HIS A 11 18.28 -21.55 -19.09
C HIS A 11 19.09 -20.44 -18.43
N ARG A 12 19.68 -19.55 -19.23
CA ARG A 12 20.42 -18.39 -18.74
C ARG A 12 19.45 -17.23 -18.50
N ILE A 13 19.31 -16.80 -17.26
CA ILE A 13 18.36 -15.75 -16.87
C ILE A 13 19.09 -14.56 -16.30
N ALA A 14 18.88 -13.37 -16.88
CA ALA A 14 19.38 -12.12 -16.31
C ALA A 14 18.43 -11.59 -15.22
N LEU A 15 19.00 -11.18 -14.10
CA LEU A 15 18.30 -10.52 -13.00
C LEU A 15 18.78 -9.06 -12.91
N LEU A 16 17.93 -8.12 -13.31
CA LEU A 16 18.25 -6.69 -13.31
C LEU A 16 17.66 -6.01 -12.07
N PHE A 17 18.38 -6.12 -10.96
CA PHE A 17 18.01 -5.59 -9.64
C PHE A 17 19.23 -4.92 -8.99
N ASN A 18 18.98 -4.02 -8.05
CA ASN A 18 20.01 -3.35 -7.25
C ASN A 18 19.96 -3.83 -5.80
N ALA A 19 20.79 -4.81 -5.45
CA ALA A 19 20.80 -5.43 -4.12
C ALA A 19 21.23 -4.48 -2.99
N ASN A 20 21.56 -3.22 -3.27
CA ASN A 20 21.68 -2.20 -2.21
C ASN A 20 20.31 -1.89 -1.57
N LYS A 21 19.20 -2.07 -2.30
CA LYS A 21 17.83 -1.91 -1.79
C LYS A 21 17.36 -3.22 -1.14
N VAL A 22 16.73 -3.16 0.04
CA VAL A 22 16.15 -4.35 0.70
C VAL A 22 15.06 -4.99 -0.16
N TYR A 23 14.24 -4.16 -0.80
CA TYR A 23 13.19 -4.57 -1.72
C TYR A 23 13.71 -5.53 -2.82
N ASP A 24 14.79 -5.14 -3.50
CA ASP A 24 15.42 -5.94 -4.55
C ASP A 24 16.04 -7.24 -4.01
N ARG A 25 16.68 -7.19 -2.83
CA ARG A 25 17.26 -8.39 -2.18
C ARG A 25 16.19 -9.44 -1.87
N GLU A 26 15.03 -9.02 -1.36
CA GLU A 26 13.95 -9.94 -1.03
C GLU A 26 13.29 -10.53 -2.28
N ILE A 27 13.19 -9.78 -3.37
CA ILE A 27 12.77 -10.31 -4.68
C ILE A 27 13.74 -11.41 -5.15
N ILE A 28 15.05 -11.14 -5.12
CA ILE A 28 16.08 -12.14 -5.47
C ILE A 28 15.98 -13.37 -4.56
N SER A 29 15.75 -13.18 -3.25
CA SER A 29 15.49 -14.27 -2.30
C SER A 29 14.30 -15.12 -2.73
N GLY A 30 13.18 -14.48 -3.10
CA GLY A 30 11.97 -15.14 -3.62
C GLY A 30 12.20 -15.95 -4.89
N ILE A 31 12.99 -15.42 -5.83
CA ILE A 31 13.43 -16.15 -7.04
C ILE A 31 14.24 -17.39 -6.61
N GLY A 32 15.22 -17.22 -5.73
CA GLY A 32 16.02 -18.33 -5.20
C GLY A 32 15.19 -19.40 -4.48
N GLN A 33 14.17 -19.01 -3.72
CA GLN A 33 13.23 -19.95 -3.09
C GLN A 33 12.44 -20.77 -4.13
N TYR A 34 12.03 -20.14 -5.23
CA TYR A 34 11.37 -20.86 -6.34
C TYR A 34 12.31 -21.87 -7.00
N LEU A 35 13.56 -21.50 -7.26
CA LEU A 35 14.56 -22.40 -7.84
C LEU A 35 14.84 -23.60 -6.92
N ARG A 36 14.97 -23.38 -5.60
CA ARG A 36 15.17 -24.46 -4.63
C ARG A 36 13.98 -25.40 -4.48
N SER A 37 12.76 -24.88 -4.62
CA SER A 37 11.52 -25.66 -4.46
C SER A 37 11.10 -26.39 -5.74
N THR A 38 11.74 -26.10 -6.88
CA THR A 38 11.46 -26.72 -8.17
C THR A 38 12.70 -27.44 -8.70
N ARG A 39 12.54 -28.25 -9.75
CA ARG A 39 13.66 -28.97 -10.39
C ARG A 39 14.18 -28.24 -11.65
N VAL A 40 13.95 -26.93 -11.74
CA VAL A 40 14.40 -26.15 -12.90
C VAL A 40 15.91 -25.91 -12.79
N VAL A 41 16.57 -25.90 -13.94
CA VAL A 41 18.02 -25.64 -14.02
C VAL A 41 18.19 -24.28 -14.69
N TRP A 42 18.44 -23.24 -13.89
CA TRP A 42 18.68 -21.88 -14.37
C TRP A 42 20.08 -21.44 -13.96
N ASP A 43 20.79 -20.86 -14.93
CA ASP A 43 22.04 -20.15 -14.70
C ASP A 43 21.70 -18.66 -14.56
N LEU A 44 21.81 -18.13 -13.34
CA LEU A 44 21.45 -16.75 -13.06
C LEU A 44 22.63 -15.82 -13.35
N PHE A 45 22.39 -14.81 -14.18
CA PHE A 45 23.30 -13.69 -14.37
C PHE A 45 22.91 -12.53 -13.44
N LEU A 46 23.85 -12.16 -12.58
CA LEU A 46 23.85 -11.02 -11.68
C LEU A 46 25.26 -10.41 -11.75
N GLU A 47 25.36 -9.09 -11.71
CA GLU A 47 26.66 -8.40 -11.58
C GLU A 47 27.33 -8.75 -10.24
N ASP A 48 28.66 -8.85 -10.22
CA ASP A 48 29.45 -9.24 -9.03
C ASP A 48 29.24 -8.30 -7.83
N ASP A 49 28.99 -7.01 -8.11
CA ASP A 49 28.70 -5.99 -7.08
C ASP A 49 27.19 -5.84 -6.80
N PHE A 50 26.37 -6.68 -7.43
CA PHE A 50 24.91 -6.70 -7.36
C PHE A 50 24.24 -5.36 -7.68
N ARG A 51 24.92 -4.50 -8.45
CA ARG A 51 24.30 -3.28 -8.99
C ARG A 51 23.64 -3.61 -10.32
N CYS A 52 22.52 -2.94 -10.60
CA CYS A 52 21.94 -2.98 -11.93
C CYS A 52 22.80 -2.12 -12.87
N ARG A 53 23.47 -2.75 -13.83
CA ARG A 53 24.16 -2.09 -14.94
C ARG A 53 23.52 -2.53 -16.24
N LEU A 54 23.19 -1.55 -17.08
CA LEU A 54 22.43 -1.78 -18.31
C LEU A 54 23.32 -1.88 -19.56
N ALA A 55 24.57 -1.43 -19.47
CA ALA A 55 25.47 -1.43 -20.61
C ALA A 55 25.70 -2.86 -21.12
N GLY A 56 25.32 -3.14 -22.37
CA GLY A 56 25.49 -4.44 -23.00
C GLY A 56 24.33 -5.41 -22.79
N ILE A 57 23.26 -5.02 -22.09
CA ILE A 57 22.10 -5.90 -21.85
C ILE A 57 21.37 -6.25 -23.15
N GLU A 58 21.42 -5.36 -24.14
CA GLU A 58 20.87 -5.57 -25.48
C GLU A 58 21.59 -6.69 -26.26
N HIS A 59 22.80 -7.04 -25.83
CA HIS A 59 23.62 -8.12 -26.41
C HIS A 59 23.63 -9.37 -25.52
N PHE A 60 22.79 -9.45 -24.48
CA PHE A 60 22.76 -10.58 -23.56
C PHE A 60 22.30 -11.87 -24.25
N ASP A 61 23.20 -12.85 -24.36
CA ASP A 61 22.94 -14.19 -24.91
C ASP A 61 22.36 -15.12 -23.84
N GLY A 62 21.08 -14.91 -23.53
CA GLY A 62 20.32 -15.73 -22.59
C GLY A 62 18.87 -15.98 -23.01
N ASP A 63 18.13 -16.65 -22.13
CA ASP A 63 16.79 -17.17 -22.42
C ASP A 63 15.66 -16.31 -21.84
N GLY A 64 15.95 -15.40 -20.90
CA GLY A 64 14.94 -14.56 -20.28
C GLY A 64 15.49 -13.56 -19.27
N ILE A 65 14.64 -12.61 -18.88
CA ILE A 65 15.01 -11.48 -18.03
C ILE A 65 13.92 -11.27 -16.96
N ILE A 66 14.35 -11.05 -15.72
CA ILE A 66 13.50 -10.55 -14.63
C ILE A 66 14.11 -9.23 -14.15
N ALA A 67 13.31 -8.16 -14.10
CA ALA A 67 13.86 -6.81 -13.93
C ALA A 67 12.96 -5.86 -13.13
N ASP A 68 13.60 -4.92 -12.40
CA ASP A 68 12.96 -3.79 -11.72
C ASP A 68 12.60 -2.68 -12.72
N PHE A 69 11.32 -2.52 -13.02
CA PHE A 69 10.77 -1.50 -13.91
C PHE A 69 10.35 -0.21 -13.18
N ASP A 70 10.61 -0.11 -11.87
CA ASP A 70 10.52 1.19 -11.18
C ASP A 70 11.69 2.12 -11.55
N ASP A 71 12.79 1.56 -12.06
CA ASP A 71 13.85 2.31 -12.72
C ASP A 71 13.52 2.51 -14.22
N PRO A 72 13.23 3.75 -14.67
CA PRO A 72 12.92 4.02 -16.06
C PRO A 72 14.03 3.59 -17.03
N ALA A 73 15.29 3.66 -16.61
CA ALA A 73 16.41 3.29 -17.46
C ALA A 73 16.38 1.79 -17.81
N VAL A 74 15.92 0.95 -16.88
CA VAL A 74 15.76 -0.51 -17.10
C VAL A 74 14.66 -0.76 -18.12
N ALA A 75 13.53 -0.07 -17.99
CA ALA A 75 12.42 -0.18 -18.94
C ALA A 75 12.84 0.24 -20.36
N ASP A 76 13.57 1.35 -20.47
CA ASP A 76 14.09 1.85 -21.76
C ASP A 76 15.12 0.90 -22.38
N ALA A 77 16.05 0.35 -21.59
CA ALA A 77 17.07 -0.57 -22.07
C ALA A 77 16.51 -1.91 -22.55
N LEU A 78 15.37 -2.33 -21.99
CA LEU A 78 14.68 -3.56 -22.38
C LEU A 78 13.62 -3.35 -23.47
N ALA A 79 13.38 -2.11 -23.89
CA ALA A 79 12.41 -1.80 -24.92
C ALA A 79 12.80 -2.48 -26.25
N GLY A 80 11.92 -3.35 -26.75
CA GLY A 80 12.15 -4.09 -27.99
C GLY A 80 13.05 -5.32 -27.87
N SER A 81 13.41 -5.76 -26.66
CA SER A 81 14.12 -7.01 -26.45
C SER A 81 13.31 -8.21 -26.99
N PRO A 82 13.93 -9.15 -27.73
CA PRO A 82 13.26 -10.35 -28.20
C PRO A 82 13.07 -11.41 -27.10
N LEU A 83 13.71 -11.22 -25.94
CA LEU A 83 13.70 -12.20 -24.85
C LEU A 83 12.41 -12.09 -24.02
N PRO A 84 11.90 -13.22 -23.47
CA PRO A 84 10.87 -13.22 -22.45
C PRO A 84 11.27 -12.36 -21.24
N ILE A 85 10.51 -11.29 -20.97
CA ILE A 85 10.71 -10.41 -19.83
C ILE A 85 9.56 -10.57 -18.84
N VAL A 86 9.88 -10.63 -17.54
CA VAL A 86 8.91 -10.40 -16.46
C VAL A 86 9.32 -9.15 -15.69
N ALA A 87 8.45 -8.14 -15.73
CA ALA A 87 8.67 -6.86 -15.08
C ALA A 87 8.15 -6.88 -13.64
N LEU A 88 8.88 -6.24 -12.73
CA LEU A 88 8.49 -6.01 -11.35
C LEU A 88 8.51 -4.53 -11.00
N GLY A 89 7.71 -4.11 -10.02
CA GLY A 89 7.77 -2.74 -9.49
C GLY A 89 6.52 -2.31 -8.74
N SER A 90 6.19 -1.04 -8.89
CA SER A 90 5.09 -0.35 -8.25
C SER A 90 3.73 -0.63 -8.88
N SER A 91 2.66 -0.67 -8.08
CA SER A 91 1.30 -0.54 -8.61
C SER A 91 1.00 0.91 -9.00
N TYR A 92 0.23 1.11 -10.07
CA TYR A 92 -0.24 2.40 -10.56
C TYR A 92 -1.77 2.42 -10.63
N GLU A 93 -2.41 3.54 -10.26
CA GLU A 93 -3.86 3.71 -10.42
C GLU A 93 -4.29 3.81 -11.87
N ASP A 94 -3.47 4.46 -12.70
CA ASP A 94 -3.69 4.61 -14.13
C ASP A 94 -3.15 3.38 -14.87
N PRO A 95 -4.02 2.59 -15.55
CA PRO A 95 -3.62 1.45 -16.34
C PRO A 95 -2.61 1.76 -17.46
N ALA A 96 -2.53 3.02 -17.92
CA ALA A 96 -1.62 3.45 -18.98
C ALA A 96 -0.17 3.67 -18.50
N GLN A 97 0.07 3.68 -17.19
CA GLN A 97 1.43 3.82 -16.62
C GLN A 97 2.20 2.50 -16.55
N TYR A 98 1.52 1.37 -16.78
CA TYR A 98 2.13 0.06 -16.88
C TYR A 98 2.78 -0.14 -18.25
N PRO A 99 3.89 -0.87 -18.36
CA PRO A 99 4.51 -1.18 -19.64
C PRO A 99 3.60 -2.10 -20.47
N ASP A 100 3.53 -1.84 -21.77
CA ASP A 100 2.79 -2.63 -22.74
C ASP A 100 3.53 -3.90 -23.13
N GLY A 101 2.80 -4.98 -23.36
CA GLY A 101 3.32 -6.24 -23.92
C GLY A 101 4.12 -7.10 -22.95
N VAL A 102 4.33 -6.67 -21.70
CA VAL A 102 5.17 -7.36 -20.71
C VAL A 102 4.32 -7.73 -19.48
N PRO A 103 4.37 -8.99 -18.99
CA PRO A 103 3.75 -9.34 -17.71
C PRO A 103 4.39 -8.55 -16.56
N TYR A 104 3.55 -7.99 -15.69
CA TYR A 104 3.97 -7.07 -14.64
C TYR A 104 3.50 -7.55 -13.27
N ILE A 105 4.44 -7.67 -12.32
CA ILE A 105 4.15 -7.99 -10.92
C ILE A 105 4.40 -6.74 -10.08
N ALA A 106 3.33 -6.22 -9.48
CA ALA A 106 3.35 -4.97 -8.75
C ALA A 106 3.17 -5.19 -7.24
N THR A 107 3.89 -4.44 -6.42
CA THR A 107 3.55 -4.27 -5.00
C THR A 107 2.28 -3.41 -4.86
N ASP A 108 1.33 -3.84 -4.03
CA ASP A 108 0.04 -3.15 -3.84
C ASP A 108 0.21 -1.91 -2.92
N ASN A 109 0.53 -0.76 -3.52
CA ASN A 109 0.75 0.49 -2.77
C ASN A 109 -0.47 0.93 -1.96
N ALA A 110 -1.68 0.70 -2.47
CA ALA A 110 -2.90 1.05 -1.76
C ALA A 110 -3.04 0.23 -0.46
N LYS A 111 -2.78 -1.09 -0.53
CA LYS A 111 -2.79 -1.94 0.68
C LYS A 111 -1.63 -1.64 1.62
N LEU A 112 -0.44 -1.32 1.12
CA LEU A 112 0.70 -0.92 1.96
C LEU A 112 0.33 0.28 2.84
N VAL A 113 -0.19 1.35 2.23
CA VAL A 113 -0.58 2.57 2.94
C VAL A 113 -1.80 2.33 3.81
N SER A 114 -2.81 1.59 3.32
CA SER A 114 -4.00 1.24 4.10
C SER A 114 -3.64 0.48 5.38
N LEU A 115 -2.68 -0.44 5.31
CA LEU A 115 -2.24 -1.23 6.45
C LEU A 115 -1.52 -0.36 7.49
N ALA A 116 -0.61 0.51 7.05
CA ALA A 116 0.06 1.49 7.93
C ALA A 116 -0.95 2.46 8.59
N TYR A 117 -1.89 2.98 7.81
CA TYR A 117 -2.90 3.93 8.27
C TYR A 117 -3.86 3.31 9.29
N THR A 118 -4.35 2.10 9.00
CA THR A 118 -5.20 1.30 9.91
C THR A 118 -4.49 1.04 11.23
N HIS A 119 -3.20 0.73 11.19
CA HIS A 119 -2.40 0.50 12.40
C HIS A 119 -2.31 1.75 13.29
N LEU A 120 -2.05 2.92 12.70
CA LEU A 120 -1.98 4.17 13.45
C LEU A 120 -3.35 4.58 14.03
N ILE A 121 -4.45 4.32 13.30
CA ILE A 121 -5.81 4.47 13.86
C ILE A 121 -6.03 3.51 15.04
N GLY A 122 -5.59 2.26 14.89
CA GLY A 122 -5.66 1.24 15.95
C GLY A 122 -4.90 1.64 17.21
N ALA A 123 -3.76 2.32 17.04
CA ALA A 123 -2.97 2.90 18.12
C ALA A 123 -3.63 4.13 18.77
N GLY A 124 -4.75 4.62 18.22
CA GLY A 124 -5.56 5.67 18.80
C GLY A 124 -5.18 7.09 18.43
N LEU A 125 -4.42 7.26 17.35
CA LEU A 125 -4.04 8.58 16.85
C LEU A 125 -5.22 9.24 16.11
N ALA A 126 -5.36 10.55 16.31
CA ALA A 126 -6.41 11.35 15.66
C ALA A 126 -5.87 12.23 14.52
N HIS A 127 -4.57 12.53 14.55
CA HIS A 127 -3.89 13.31 13.53
C HIS A 127 -2.94 12.43 12.73
N PHE A 128 -2.90 12.64 11.42
CA PHE A 128 -2.06 11.87 10.51
C PHE A 128 -1.31 12.79 9.57
N ALA A 129 -0.13 12.36 9.17
CA ALA A 129 0.66 13.01 8.14
C ALA A 129 1.43 11.97 7.33
N MET A 130 1.85 12.33 6.12
CA MET A 130 2.72 11.49 5.31
C MET A 130 4.04 12.19 5.03
N TYR A 131 5.15 11.48 5.26
CA TYR A 131 6.48 11.93 4.86
C TYR A 131 6.92 11.20 3.58
N SER A 132 6.89 11.93 2.47
CA SER A 132 7.12 11.43 1.12
C SER A 132 8.49 11.89 0.57
N LEU A 133 8.66 11.74 -0.75
CA LEU A 133 9.82 12.15 -1.54
C LEU A 133 9.45 13.22 -2.58
N PRO A 134 10.42 13.99 -3.08
CA PRO A 134 10.22 14.86 -4.22
C PRO A 134 9.73 14.08 -5.44
N VAL A 135 8.88 14.72 -6.25
CA VAL A 135 8.35 14.15 -7.49
C VAL A 135 9.50 13.94 -8.47
N ALA A 136 9.70 12.68 -8.88
CA ALA A 136 10.73 12.27 -9.83
C ALA A 136 10.32 10.96 -10.50
N GLN A 137 10.78 10.70 -11.72
CA GLN A 137 10.43 9.47 -12.44
C GLN A 137 10.89 8.19 -11.73
N GLN A 138 12.03 8.23 -11.03
CA GLN A 138 12.51 7.10 -10.22
C GLN A 138 11.69 6.82 -8.94
N ASN A 139 10.80 7.75 -8.56
CA ASN A 139 10.07 7.72 -7.29
C ASN A 139 8.55 7.62 -7.50
N ARG A 140 8.07 7.19 -8.67
CA ARG A 140 6.62 7.16 -8.98
C ARG A 140 5.80 6.40 -7.93
N TRP A 141 6.36 5.34 -7.35
CA TRP A 141 5.77 4.59 -6.24
C TRP A 141 5.45 5.47 -5.03
N ALA A 142 6.26 6.49 -4.73
CA ALA A 142 6.00 7.42 -3.63
C ALA A 142 4.74 8.24 -3.90
N GLN A 143 4.52 8.68 -5.14
CA GLN A 143 3.29 9.39 -5.52
C GLN A 143 2.06 8.47 -5.49
N GLN A 144 2.20 7.19 -5.86
CA GLN A 144 1.10 6.23 -5.73
C GLN A 144 0.72 5.99 -4.26
N ARG A 145 1.71 6.00 -3.35
CA ARG A 145 1.48 5.96 -1.89
C ARG A 145 0.82 7.25 -1.39
N GLU A 146 1.20 8.42 -1.90
CA GLU A 146 0.55 9.71 -1.58
C GLU A 146 -0.93 9.72 -1.98
N LEU A 147 -1.26 9.25 -3.19
CA LEU A 147 -2.65 9.17 -3.67
C LEU A 147 -3.49 8.24 -2.79
N ALA A 148 -2.94 7.09 -2.42
CA ALA A 148 -3.61 6.16 -1.51
C ALA A 148 -3.84 6.78 -0.13
N PHE A 149 -2.86 7.51 0.41
CA PHE A 149 -2.96 8.18 1.70
C PHE A 149 -4.01 9.30 1.70
N ASP A 150 -3.98 10.18 0.70
CA ASP A 150 -4.93 11.28 0.54
C ASP A 150 -6.37 10.76 0.40
N ARG A 151 -6.59 9.68 -0.37
CA ARG A 151 -7.90 9.04 -0.48
C ARG A 151 -8.41 8.52 0.87
N LEU A 152 -7.55 7.85 1.64
CA LEU A 152 -7.91 7.33 2.96
C LEU A 152 -8.23 8.45 3.94
N ALA A 153 -7.37 9.48 4.03
CA ALA A 153 -7.56 10.63 4.91
C ALA A 153 -8.84 11.41 4.58
N ARG A 154 -9.11 11.68 3.29
CA ARG A 154 -10.35 12.35 2.86
C ARG A 154 -11.58 11.52 3.19
N ALA A 155 -11.51 10.19 3.06
CA ALA A 155 -12.60 9.31 3.45
C ALA A 155 -12.86 9.31 4.98
N ASP A 156 -11.85 9.61 5.82
CA ASP A 156 -12.02 9.85 7.26
C ASP A 156 -12.52 11.28 7.57
N GLY A 157 -12.56 12.17 6.58
CA GLY A 157 -12.82 13.60 6.76
C GLY A 157 -11.68 14.31 7.50
N LEU A 158 -10.45 13.82 7.37
CA LEU A 158 -9.27 14.36 8.04
C LEU A 158 -8.45 15.18 7.05
N ASP A 159 -7.97 16.32 7.53
CA ASP A 159 -6.91 17.06 6.88
C ASP A 159 -5.56 16.48 7.32
N ALA A 160 -4.88 15.79 6.40
CA ALA A 160 -3.66 15.04 6.68
C ALA A 160 -2.53 15.52 5.74
N PRO A 161 -1.63 16.39 6.20
CA PRO A 161 -0.63 17.01 5.34
C PRO A 161 0.40 15.99 4.83
N ILE A 162 0.78 16.15 3.56
CA ILE A 162 1.85 15.39 2.90
C ILE A 162 3.06 16.30 2.75
N TYR A 163 4.19 15.90 3.32
CA TYR A 163 5.46 16.61 3.17
C TYR A 163 6.44 15.80 2.35
N ARG A 164 6.82 16.33 1.18
CA ARG A 164 7.74 15.65 0.23
C ARG A 164 9.22 15.81 0.60
N GLY A 165 9.53 16.75 1.49
CA GLY A 165 10.88 17.04 1.96
C GLY A 165 11.90 17.28 0.87
N LEU A 166 13.18 17.18 1.25
CA LEU A 166 14.32 17.29 0.34
C LEU A 166 15.00 15.93 0.16
N SER A 167 15.79 15.80 -0.91
CA SER A 167 16.68 14.65 -1.08
C SER A 167 17.74 14.66 0.02
N THR A 168 18.02 13.49 0.59
CA THR A 168 19.07 13.34 1.59
C THR A 168 20.43 13.25 0.88
N SER A 169 21.11 14.39 0.78
CA SER A 169 22.50 14.49 0.31
C SER A 169 23.38 15.06 1.41
N ALA A 170 24.68 14.75 1.38
CA ALA A 170 25.63 15.27 2.36
C ALA A 170 25.65 16.81 2.41
N SER A 171 25.56 17.47 1.26
CA SER A 171 25.55 18.94 1.14
C SER A 171 24.26 19.59 1.64
N GLY A 172 23.13 18.88 1.60
CA GLY A 172 21.81 19.39 1.97
C GLY A 172 21.28 18.88 3.31
N TRP A 173 22.03 18.04 4.02
CA TRP A 173 21.51 17.29 5.17
C TRP A 173 21.02 18.18 6.32
N ASN A 174 21.82 19.17 6.74
CA ASN A 174 21.45 20.09 7.82
C ASN A 174 20.15 20.85 7.48
N HIS A 175 20.08 21.41 6.27
CA HIS A 175 18.91 22.16 5.81
C HIS A 175 17.66 21.27 5.71
N ALA A 176 17.82 20.04 5.23
CA ALA A 176 16.72 19.08 5.14
C ALA A 176 16.17 18.70 6.53
N ILE A 177 17.04 18.56 7.53
CA ILE A 177 16.64 18.29 8.91
C ILE A 177 15.93 19.50 9.51
N GLU A 178 16.46 20.71 9.36
CA GLU A 178 15.85 21.93 9.91
C GLU A 178 14.43 22.14 9.37
N GLN A 179 14.23 21.97 8.06
CA GLN A 179 12.88 22.05 7.48
C GLN A 179 11.95 20.95 8.00
N LEU A 180 12.46 19.73 8.16
CA LEU A 180 11.68 18.61 8.67
C LEU A 180 11.26 18.84 10.13
N ILE A 181 12.14 19.40 10.95
CA ILE A 181 11.85 19.81 12.33
C ILE A 181 10.77 20.90 12.35
N GLY A 182 10.90 21.92 11.51
CA GLY A 182 9.88 22.98 11.38
C GLY A 182 8.50 22.42 11.04
N TRP A 183 8.44 21.49 10.08
CA TRP A 183 7.21 20.80 9.72
C TRP A 183 6.63 19.97 10.88
N LEU A 184 7.46 19.19 11.58
CA LEU A 184 7.06 18.40 12.75
C LEU A 184 6.50 19.26 13.90
N HIS A 185 7.05 20.47 14.11
CA HIS A 185 6.51 21.40 15.10
C HIS A 185 5.12 21.91 14.74
N ALA A 186 4.86 22.17 13.46
CA ALA A 186 3.57 22.65 12.96
C ALA A 186 2.45 21.61 13.02
N LEU A 187 2.77 20.31 13.05
CA LEU A 187 1.77 19.25 13.14
C LEU A 187 1.07 19.23 14.51
N PRO A 188 -0.27 19.06 14.55
CA PRO A 188 -1.01 18.85 15.79
C PRO A 188 -0.58 17.52 16.44
N LYS A 189 -0.44 17.49 17.77
CA LYS A 189 0.10 16.34 18.51
C LYS A 189 -0.99 15.75 19.43
N PRO A 190 -1.05 14.42 19.60
CA PRO A 190 -0.17 13.41 19.01
C PRO A 190 -0.49 13.13 17.53
N VAL A 191 0.54 12.89 16.70
CA VAL A 191 0.40 12.62 15.26
C VAL A 191 1.02 11.28 14.87
N GLY A 192 0.32 10.55 13.99
CA GLY A 192 0.86 9.39 13.30
C GLY A 192 1.42 9.78 11.94
N VAL A 193 2.72 9.56 11.71
CA VAL A 193 3.39 9.86 10.45
C VAL A 193 3.70 8.57 9.70
N ILE A 194 3.16 8.43 8.50
CA ILE A 194 3.51 7.35 7.56
C ILE A 194 4.65 7.85 6.68
N ALA A 195 5.80 7.20 6.74
CA ALA A 195 6.90 7.49 5.82
C ALA A 195 6.82 6.56 4.62
N VAL A 196 7.05 7.09 3.41
CA VAL A 196 6.99 6.29 2.17
C VAL A 196 8.08 5.22 2.11
N THR A 197 9.14 5.30 2.90
CA THR A 197 10.16 4.25 3.07
C THR A 197 10.72 4.25 4.48
N ASP A 198 11.33 3.15 4.89
CA ASP A 198 12.08 3.07 6.15
C ASP A 198 13.24 4.07 6.19
N ALA A 199 13.91 4.33 5.06
CA ALA A 199 14.95 5.35 4.98
C ALA A 199 14.42 6.76 5.32
N ARG A 200 13.19 7.09 4.87
CA ARG A 200 12.53 8.35 5.23
C ARG A 200 12.05 8.34 6.68
N ALA A 201 11.54 7.21 7.17
CA ALA A 201 11.15 7.05 8.57
C ALA A 201 12.35 7.24 9.52
N ARG A 202 13.53 6.74 9.14
CA ARG A 202 14.80 6.95 9.85
C ARG A 202 15.18 8.42 9.90
N HIS A 203 15.06 9.13 8.79
CA HIS A 203 15.33 10.56 8.73
C HIS A 203 14.37 11.35 9.63
N LEU A 204 13.09 10.95 9.66
CA LEU A 204 12.09 11.50 10.56
C LEU A 204 12.41 11.25 12.04
N LEU A 205 12.82 10.02 12.39
CA LEU A 205 13.28 9.67 13.74
C LEU A 205 14.46 10.54 14.17
N GLN A 206 15.43 10.78 13.28
CA GLN A 206 16.57 11.66 13.56
C GLN A 206 16.10 13.10 13.84
N ALA A 207 15.18 13.63 13.04
CA ALA A 207 14.61 14.96 13.27
C ALA A 207 13.84 15.05 14.59
N CYS A 208 13.05 14.04 14.95
CA CYS A 208 12.36 13.99 16.25
C CYS A 208 13.35 14.02 17.43
N LEU A 209 14.43 13.23 17.35
CA LEU A 209 15.46 13.20 18.40
C LEU A 209 16.18 14.54 18.55
N ILE A 210 16.52 15.22 17.44
CA ILE A 210 17.17 16.54 17.46
C ILE A 210 16.22 17.61 18.01
N ALA A 211 14.94 17.55 17.63
CA ALA A 211 13.92 18.50 18.09
C ALA A 211 13.42 18.24 19.52
N GLY A 212 13.84 17.14 20.17
CA GLY A 212 13.33 16.73 21.48
C GLY A 212 11.85 16.30 21.46
N LEU A 213 11.34 15.84 20.32
CA LEU A 213 9.98 15.33 20.19
C LEU A 213 9.94 13.85 20.58
N ALA A 214 9.07 13.52 21.53
CA ALA A 214 8.92 12.15 22.04
C ALA A 214 8.24 11.24 21.00
N VAL A 215 8.81 10.04 20.83
CA VAL A 215 8.34 9.00 19.92
C VAL A 215 8.15 7.73 20.76
N PRO A 216 6.94 7.12 20.81
CA PRO A 216 5.75 7.43 20.01
C PRO A 216 4.77 8.44 20.63
N GLU A 217 5.07 9.07 21.77
CA GLU A 217 4.08 9.82 22.55
C GLU A 217 3.56 11.07 21.84
N GLN A 218 4.45 11.85 21.20
CA GLN A 218 4.06 13.04 20.44
C GLN A 218 3.99 12.76 18.94
N VAL A 219 4.90 11.92 18.43
CA VAL A 219 5.00 11.57 17.02
C VAL A 219 5.19 10.06 16.91
N ALA A 220 4.15 9.34 16.52
CA ALA A 220 4.24 7.93 16.16
C ALA A 220 4.68 7.81 14.70
N ILE A 221 5.62 6.93 14.39
CA ILE A 221 6.26 6.83 13.08
C ILE A 221 6.20 5.40 12.57
N ILE A 222 5.64 5.20 11.38
CA ILE A 222 5.65 3.92 10.67
C ILE A 222 6.32 4.08 9.30
N GLY A 223 7.21 3.16 8.97
CA GLY A 223 7.82 3.06 7.65
C GLY A 223 7.16 1.99 6.77
N ILE A 224 7.72 1.83 5.58
CA ILE A 224 7.41 0.79 4.60
C ILE A 224 8.77 0.30 4.12
N ASP A 225 8.98 -1.03 4.07
CA ASP A 225 10.13 -1.78 3.51
C ASP A 225 10.67 -2.84 4.48
N ASN A 226 10.42 -2.70 5.80
CA ASN A 226 10.94 -3.56 6.86
C ASN A 226 12.45 -3.80 6.79
N ASP A 227 13.22 -2.75 6.50
CA ASP A 227 14.67 -2.81 6.30
C ASP A 227 15.40 -3.14 7.62
N PRO A 228 16.09 -4.30 7.71
CA PRO A 228 16.85 -4.68 8.90
C PRO A 228 17.97 -3.69 9.25
N LEU A 229 18.58 -3.04 8.25
CA LEU A 229 19.65 -2.07 8.47
C LEU A 229 19.09 -0.83 9.15
N THR A 230 17.98 -0.31 8.64
CA THR A 230 17.32 0.85 9.23
C THR A 230 16.94 0.61 10.69
N ARG A 231 16.43 -0.59 11.03
CA ARG A 231 16.09 -0.96 12.41
C ARG A 231 17.28 -0.94 13.37
N THR A 232 18.48 -1.26 12.88
CA THR A 232 19.70 -1.37 13.70
C THR A 232 20.38 0.00 13.89
N LEU A 233 20.17 0.93 12.96
CA LEU A 233 20.81 2.25 12.94
C LEU A 233 20.06 3.32 13.74
N THR A 234 18.92 2.98 14.34
CA THR A 234 18.07 3.90 15.12
C THR A 234 17.98 3.47 16.58
N ARG A 235 18.05 4.45 17.51
CA ARG A 235 17.86 4.17 18.94
C ARG A 235 16.45 3.70 19.29
N ILE A 236 15.47 4.12 18.51
CA ILE A 236 14.06 3.75 18.66
C ILE A 236 13.74 2.74 17.55
N PRO A 237 13.40 1.48 17.88
CA PRO A 237 13.05 0.47 16.90
C PRO A 237 11.87 0.92 16.01
N LEU A 238 12.12 0.96 14.71
CA LEU A 238 11.16 1.43 13.70
C LEU A 238 10.13 0.35 13.34
N SER A 239 8.84 0.66 13.53
CA SER A 239 7.74 -0.15 12.98
C SER A 239 7.65 0.03 11.48
N SER A 240 7.42 -1.05 10.75
CA SER A 240 7.37 -0.99 9.28
C SER A 240 6.41 -1.99 8.67
N VAL A 241 5.80 -1.60 7.56
CA VAL A 241 5.01 -2.51 6.72
C VAL A 241 5.93 -3.41 5.91
N ILE A 242 5.68 -4.72 6.00
CA ILE A 242 6.42 -5.76 5.29
C ILE A 242 5.78 -5.93 3.91
N GLN A 243 6.53 -5.62 2.87
CA GLN A 243 6.09 -5.82 1.49
C GLN A 243 6.03 -7.32 1.12
N GLY A 244 5.29 -7.66 0.06
CA GLY A 244 5.19 -9.03 -0.47
C GLY A 244 6.33 -9.43 -1.42
N THR A 245 7.53 -8.85 -1.26
CA THR A 245 8.69 -8.95 -2.17
C THR A 245 9.15 -10.37 -2.45
N GLU A 246 9.20 -11.25 -1.45
CA GLU A 246 9.55 -12.67 -1.67
C GLU A 246 8.50 -13.38 -2.54
N GLU A 247 7.22 -13.10 -2.32
CA GLU A 247 6.14 -13.63 -3.16
C GLU A 247 6.19 -13.04 -4.57
N MET A 248 6.53 -11.77 -4.72
CA MET A 248 6.76 -11.15 -6.03
C MET A 248 7.85 -11.88 -6.80
N GLY A 249 9.02 -12.13 -6.18
CA GLY A 249 10.12 -12.87 -6.79
C GLY A 249 9.76 -14.30 -7.16
N ARG A 250 9.06 -15.02 -6.27
CA ARG A 250 8.57 -16.39 -6.52
C ARG A 250 7.60 -16.42 -7.71
N THR A 251 6.69 -15.45 -7.77
CA THR A 251 5.71 -15.32 -8.85
C THR A 251 6.39 -14.96 -10.17
N ALA A 252 7.41 -14.11 -10.14
CA ALA A 252 8.18 -13.73 -11.33
C ALA A 252 8.90 -14.92 -11.95
N ALA A 253 9.62 -15.69 -11.12
CA ALA A 253 10.29 -16.89 -11.56
C ALA A 253 9.30 -17.94 -12.08
N HIS A 254 8.11 -18.04 -11.47
CA HIS A 254 7.06 -18.92 -11.95
C HIS A 254 6.53 -18.53 -13.33
N LEU A 255 6.22 -17.25 -13.55
CA LEU A 255 5.75 -16.75 -14.84
C LEU A 255 6.82 -16.93 -15.93
N LEU A 256 8.07 -16.55 -15.65
CA LEU A 256 9.15 -16.70 -16.63
C LEU A 256 9.37 -18.17 -16.98
N HIS A 257 9.34 -19.07 -16.00
CA HIS A 257 9.42 -20.52 -16.27
C HIS A 257 8.30 -21.02 -17.20
N GLN A 258 7.07 -20.50 -17.06
CA GLN A 258 5.99 -20.84 -17.99
C GLN A 258 6.22 -20.24 -19.38
N MET A 259 6.76 -19.02 -19.46
CA MET A 259 7.07 -18.35 -20.74
C MET A 259 8.17 -19.08 -21.52
N LEU A 260 9.21 -19.55 -20.84
CA LEU A 260 10.25 -20.40 -21.42
C LEU A 260 9.71 -21.71 -22.03
N ARG A 261 8.55 -22.17 -21.58
CA ARG A 261 7.85 -23.34 -22.12
C ARG A 261 6.83 -23.00 -23.21
N GLY A 262 6.81 -21.75 -23.67
CA GLY A 262 5.95 -21.28 -24.76
C GLY A 262 4.62 -20.65 -24.31
N ALA A 263 4.37 -20.48 -23.00
CA ALA A 263 3.20 -19.73 -22.54
C ALA A 263 3.36 -18.23 -22.86
N ARG A 264 2.24 -17.53 -23.09
CA ARG A 264 2.23 -16.09 -23.34
C ARG A 264 1.34 -15.40 -22.30
N PHE A 265 1.87 -14.35 -21.68
CA PHE A 265 1.18 -13.57 -20.64
C PHE A 265 1.23 -12.06 -20.91
N SER A 266 1.00 -11.65 -22.17
CA SER A 266 0.95 -10.24 -22.54
C SER A 266 0.00 -9.48 -21.61
N ASP A 267 0.47 -8.35 -21.09
CA ASP A 267 -0.29 -7.41 -20.25
C ASP A 267 -0.87 -7.99 -18.95
N ARG A 268 -0.41 -9.18 -18.53
CA ARG A 268 -0.88 -9.79 -17.28
C ARG A 268 -0.32 -9.01 -16.10
N ARG A 269 -1.20 -8.45 -15.28
CA ARG A 269 -0.86 -7.68 -14.08
C ARG A 269 -1.21 -8.48 -12.83
N ILE A 270 -0.24 -8.63 -11.93
CA ILE A 270 -0.44 -9.32 -10.65
C ILE A 270 -0.07 -8.34 -9.54
N LEU A 271 -1.05 -7.99 -8.70
CA LEU A 271 -0.82 -7.18 -7.51
C LEU A 271 -0.55 -8.09 -6.31
N VAL A 272 0.61 -7.92 -5.68
CA VAL A 272 1.00 -8.67 -4.50
C VAL A 272 0.74 -7.80 -3.26
N PRO A 273 -0.11 -8.26 -2.32
CA PRO A 273 -0.40 -7.51 -1.10
C PRO A 273 0.80 -7.51 -0.12
N PRO A 274 0.84 -6.59 0.85
CA PRO A 274 1.78 -6.71 1.97
C PRO A 274 1.54 -7.98 2.79
N VAL A 275 2.62 -8.48 3.39
CA VAL A 275 2.58 -9.65 4.29
C VAL A 275 1.99 -9.26 5.65
N GLY A 276 2.30 -8.06 6.14
CA GLY A 276 1.87 -7.61 7.46
C GLY A 276 2.63 -6.39 7.95
N ILE A 277 2.61 -6.16 9.27
CA ILE A 277 3.35 -5.08 9.93
C ILE A 277 4.27 -5.68 10.97
N ASN A 278 5.53 -5.26 10.94
CA ASN A 278 6.44 -5.48 12.05
C ASN A 278 6.26 -4.33 13.06
N VAL A 279 5.45 -4.57 14.10
CA VAL A 279 5.11 -3.54 15.11
C VAL A 279 6.22 -3.43 16.16
N LEU A 280 6.85 -2.27 16.23
CA LEU A 280 7.96 -1.94 17.12
C LEU A 280 7.68 -0.63 17.87
N GLU A 281 8.67 -0.11 18.60
CA GLU A 281 8.48 0.96 19.58
C GLU A 281 7.95 2.26 18.98
N SER A 282 8.37 2.59 17.75
CA SER A 282 7.99 3.86 17.09
C SER A 282 6.48 4.06 16.88
N THR A 283 5.64 3.03 17.05
CA THR A 283 4.17 3.13 16.92
C THR A 283 3.41 2.60 18.12
N ARG A 284 4.08 2.23 19.22
CA ARG A 284 3.45 1.76 20.46
C ARG A 284 2.88 2.91 21.28
N HIS A 285 2.09 3.76 20.61
CA HIS A 285 1.42 4.88 21.24
C HIS A 285 0.37 4.37 22.24
N GLN A 286 0.44 4.86 23.47
CA GLN A 286 -0.59 4.65 24.48
C GLN A 286 -1.41 5.93 24.59
N PRO A 287 -2.64 5.96 24.08
CA PRO A 287 -3.43 7.18 24.05
C PRO A 287 -3.86 7.57 25.47
N LEU A 288 -3.65 8.84 25.83
CA LEU A 288 -4.06 9.42 27.12
C LEU A 288 -5.59 9.62 27.21
N ALA A 289 -6.28 9.67 26.07
CA ALA A 289 -7.73 9.80 25.95
C ALA A 289 -8.28 8.65 25.09
N SER A 290 -9.52 8.24 25.33
CA SER A 290 -9.98 6.96 24.79
C SER A 290 -10.25 6.98 23.27
N PRO A 291 -9.55 6.17 22.45
CA PRO A 291 -9.59 6.23 20.97
C PRO A 291 -10.82 5.55 20.34
N HIS A 292 -11.91 5.41 21.09
CA HIS A 292 -13.02 4.51 20.75
C HIS A 292 -13.78 4.95 19.49
N VAL A 293 -14.04 6.25 19.33
CA VAL A 293 -14.81 6.76 18.18
C VAL A 293 -14.04 6.60 16.88
N MET A 294 -12.75 6.93 16.87
CA MET A 294 -11.91 6.79 15.67
C MET A 294 -11.78 5.32 15.24
N ARG A 295 -11.47 4.41 16.17
CA ARG A 295 -11.41 2.97 15.88
C ARG A 295 -12.75 2.42 15.38
N ALA A 296 -13.86 2.87 15.96
CA ALA A 296 -15.19 2.49 15.52
C ALA A 296 -15.52 2.99 14.11
N ARG A 297 -15.27 4.26 13.80
CA ARG A 297 -15.52 4.83 12.46
C ARG A 297 -14.72 4.10 11.39
N HIS A 298 -13.47 3.75 11.70
CA HIS A 298 -12.62 2.98 10.80
C HIS A 298 -13.20 1.59 10.52
N PHE A 299 -13.59 0.85 11.57
CA PHE A 299 -14.24 -0.45 11.42
C PHE A 299 -15.55 -0.35 10.63
N ILE A 300 -16.38 0.66 10.93
CA ILE A 300 -17.62 0.90 10.21
C ILE A 300 -17.35 1.09 8.72
N ARG A 301 -16.33 1.85 8.33
CA ARG A 301 -16.02 2.02 6.91
C ARG A 301 -15.65 0.73 6.21
N GLN A 302 -14.79 -0.08 6.84
CA GLN A 302 -14.31 -1.33 6.25
C GLN A 302 -15.44 -2.36 6.08
N TYR A 303 -16.38 -2.39 7.03
CA TYR A 303 -17.33 -3.49 7.14
C TYR A 303 -18.81 -3.08 7.06
N ALA A 304 -19.16 -1.80 6.92
CA ALA A 304 -20.55 -1.31 6.87
C ALA A 304 -21.38 -2.09 5.83
N CYS A 305 -20.86 -2.22 4.61
CA CYS A 305 -21.54 -2.90 3.51
C CYS A 305 -21.69 -4.42 3.71
N GLN A 306 -21.04 -5.00 4.73
CA GLN A 306 -21.15 -6.42 5.08
C GLN A 306 -22.29 -6.70 6.07
N GLY A 307 -23.11 -5.69 6.39
CA GLY A 307 -24.27 -5.87 7.26
C GLY A 307 -23.94 -5.91 8.75
N ILE A 308 -22.84 -5.27 9.17
CA ILE A 308 -22.44 -5.21 10.58
C ILE A 308 -23.51 -4.56 11.49
N LYS A 309 -23.54 -5.01 12.74
CA LYS A 309 -24.38 -4.47 13.82
C LYS A 309 -23.55 -3.65 14.80
N THR A 310 -24.23 -2.85 15.63
CA THR A 310 -23.59 -2.01 16.66
C THR A 310 -22.77 -2.81 17.66
N GLU A 311 -23.19 -4.04 17.99
CA GLU A 311 -22.45 -4.93 18.89
C GLU A 311 -21.06 -5.25 18.33
N GLN A 312 -20.97 -5.58 17.04
CA GLN A 312 -19.71 -5.94 16.40
C GLN A 312 -18.71 -4.77 16.37
N VAL A 313 -19.21 -3.54 16.27
CA VAL A 313 -18.37 -2.34 16.36
C VAL A 313 -17.82 -2.18 17.78
N ALA A 314 -18.66 -2.38 18.80
CA ALA A 314 -18.25 -2.31 20.20
C ALA A 314 -17.22 -3.38 20.56
N ASP A 315 -17.42 -4.62 20.08
CA ASP A 315 -16.51 -5.74 20.24
C ASP A 315 -15.13 -5.45 19.61
N TYR A 316 -15.11 -4.92 18.38
CA TYR A 316 -13.86 -4.55 17.70
C TYR A 316 -13.08 -3.45 18.44
N VAL A 317 -13.79 -2.47 19.01
CA VAL A 317 -13.17 -1.39 19.79
C VAL A 317 -12.69 -1.90 21.15
N GLY A 318 -13.33 -2.94 21.70
CA GLY A 318 -13.04 -3.51 23.01
C GLY A 318 -13.77 -2.82 24.16
N VAL A 319 -15.00 -2.34 23.93
CA VAL A 319 -15.81 -1.62 24.93
C VAL A 319 -17.26 -2.11 24.96
N SER A 320 -18.00 -1.75 26.02
CA SER A 320 -19.43 -1.98 26.06
C SER A 320 -20.18 -1.11 25.04
N ARG A 321 -21.31 -1.61 24.54
CA ARG A 321 -22.17 -0.87 23.60
C ARG A 321 -22.61 0.49 24.15
N SER A 322 -22.98 0.56 25.42
CA SER A 322 -23.43 1.80 26.07
C SER A 322 -22.33 2.85 26.11
N LEU A 323 -21.10 2.45 26.44
CA LEU A 323 -19.95 3.35 26.47
C LEU A 323 -19.64 3.87 25.05
N LEU A 324 -19.67 3.00 24.04
CA LEU A 324 -19.43 3.41 22.66
C LEU A 324 -20.50 4.41 22.17
N GLU A 325 -21.78 4.19 22.48
CA GLU A 325 -22.86 5.12 22.14
C GLU A 325 -22.70 6.48 22.84
N GLU A 326 -22.25 6.50 24.10
CA GLU A 326 -21.95 7.74 24.82
C GLU A 326 -20.84 8.53 24.11
N HIS A 327 -19.75 7.86 23.75
CA HIS A 327 -18.64 8.46 23.00
C HIS A 327 -19.09 9.03 21.66
N PHE A 328 -19.89 8.29 20.90
CA PHE A 328 -20.43 8.72 19.61
C PHE A 328 -21.34 9.94 19.74
N ARG A 329 -22.23 9.98 20.74
CA ARG A 329 -23.08 11.16 20.99
C ARG A 329 -22.25 12.37 21.39
N ARG A 330 -21.27 12.20 22.27
CA ARG A 330 -20.44 13.30 22.77
C ARG A 330 -19.60 13.92 21.65
N GLU A 331 -18.95 13.09 20.84
CA GLU A 331 -17.94 13.55 19.87
C GLU A 331 -18.51 13.82 18.47
N LEU A 332 -19.53 13.09 18.05
CA LEU A 332 -20.10 13.19 16.69
C LEU A 332 -21.56 13.61 16.66
N GLN A 333 -22.21 13.79 17.82
CA GLN A 333 -23.64 14.14 17.94
C GLN A 333 -24.56 13.18 17.18
N ARG A 334 -24.18 11.90 17.09
CA ARG A 334 -24.93 10.83 16.41
C ARG A 334 -24.67 9.49 17.08
N THR A 335 -25.49 8.49 16.76
CA THR A 335 -25.36 7.12 17.26
C THR A 335 -24.46 6.27 16.35
N VAL A 336 -23.97 5.15 16.87
CA VAL A 336 -23.18 4.17 16.09
C VAL A 336 -24.00 3.66 14.90
N HIS A 337 -25.29 3.39 15.10
CA HIS A 337 -26.20 2.94 14.04
C HIS A 337 -26.38 3.98 12.93
N GLN A 338 -26.51 5.26 13.28
CA GLN A 338 -26.58 6.35 12.29
C GLN A 338 -25.29 6.44 11.47
N GLU A 339 -24.12 6.22 12.08
CA GLU A 339 -22.85 6.23 11.34
C GLU A 339 -22.73 5.04 10.36
N ILE A 340 -23.18 3.85 10.76
CA ILE A 340 -23.25 2.69 9.87
C ILE A 340 -24.17 2.98 8.67
N LEU A 341 -25.37 3.51 8.93
CA LEU A 341 -26.33 3.84 7.87
C LEU A 341 -25.78 4.89 6.90
N ARG A 342 -25.10 5.92 7.42
CA ARG A 342 -24.46 6.95 6.59
C ARG A 342 -23.44 6.34 5.62
N HIS A 343 -22.55 5.47 6.09
CA HIS A 343 -21.59 4.81 5.21
C HIS A 343 -22.25 3.91 4.16
N LYS A 344 -23.33 3.19 4.53
CA LYS A 344 -24.11 2.40 3.56
C LYS A 344 -24.75 3.27 2.49
N LEU A 345 -25.26 4.44 2.86
CA LEU A 345 -25.84 5.42 1.94
C LEU A 345 -24.79 5.99 0.99
N GLU A 346 -23.64 6.41 1.49
CA GLU A 346 -22.53 6.94 0.67
C GLU A 346 -22.07 5.89 -0.37
N ALA A 347 -21.92 4.62 0.04
CA ALA A 347 -21.62 3.52 -0.87
C ALA A 347 -22.73 3.27 -1.91
N ALA A 348 -23.99 3.35 -1.51
CA ALA A 348 -25.12 3.17 -2.41
C ALA A 348 -25.23 4.31 -3.42
N GLN A 349 -25.00 5.56 -2.99
CA GLN A 349 -24.96 6.73 -3.86
C GLN A 349 -23.86 6.59 -4.93
N ALA A 350 -22.67 6.12 -4.55
CA ALA A 350 -21.57 5.89 -5.49
C ALA A 350 -21.92 4.82 -6.54
N LEU A 351 -22.53 3.70 -6.13
CA LEU A 351 -22.95 2.64 -7.07
C LEU A 351 -24.13 3.04 -7.97
N LEU A 352 -25.06 3.85 -7.46
CA LEU A 352 -26.17 4.37 -8.26
C LEU A 352 -25.68 5.39 -9.30
N ALA A 353 -24.71 6.23 -8.93
CA ALA A 353 -24.11 7.22 -9.82
C ALA A 353 -23.35 6.57 -10.99
N SER A 354 -22.70 5.43 -10.78
CA SER A 354 -22.00 4.70 -11.85
C SER A 354 -22.94 3.98 -12.83
N ARG A 355 -24.24 3.83 -12.50
CA ARG A 355 -25.26 3.13 -13.31
C ARG A 355 -24.91 1.69 -13.71
N GLN A 356 -23.98 1.06 -13.00
CA GLN A 356 -23.50 -0.31 -13.31
C GLN A 356 -24.31 -1.42 -12.65
N ALA A 357 -25.22 -1.11 -11.72
CA ALA A 357 -25.97 -2.10 -10.94
C ALA A 357 -27.45 -1.72 -10.80
N SER A 358 -28.33 -2.73 -10.73
CA SER A 358 -29.76 -2.52 -10.46
C SER A 358 -29.97 -2.07 -9.01
N SER A 359 -31.08 -1.37 -8.70
CA SER A 359 -31.35 -0.95 -7.32
C SER A 359 -31.43 -2.13 -6.34
N ALA A 360 -31.88 -3.30 -6.79
CA ALA A 360 -31.90 -4.53 -5.98
C ALA A 360 -30.48 -5.02 -5.66
N GLU A 361 -29.59 -4.98 -6.65
CA GLU A 361 -28.19 -5.36 -6.49
C GLU A 361 -27.42 -4.37 -5.61
N VAL A 362 -27.67 -3.05 -5.76
CA VAL A 362 -27.11 -2.01 -4.88
C VAL A 362 -27.51 -2.26 -3.42
N ALA A 363 -28.78 -2.59 -3.15
CA ALA A 363 -29.23 -2.89 -1.79
C ALA A 363 -28.44 -4.05 -1.15
N ILE A 364 -28.21 -5.12 -1.92
CA ILE A 364 -27.43 -6.28 -1.48
C ILE A 364 -25.96 -5.89 -1.26
N ARG A 365 -25.34 -5.24 -2.24
CA ARG A 365 -23.90 -4.87 -2.20
C ARG A 365 -23.56 -3.87 -1.09
N CYS A 366 -24.51 -3.02 -0.70
CA CYS A 366 -24.34 -2.05 0.38
C CYS A 366 -24.82 -2.59 1.74
N GLY A 367 -25.23 -3.86 1.84
CA GLY A 367 -25.60 -4.50 3.10
C GLY A 367 -26.92 -3.98 3.69
N PHE A 368 -27.87 -3.55 2.86
CA PHE A 368 -29.25 -3.31 3.30
C PHE A 368 -29.99 -4.64 3.46
N THR A 369 -30.80 -4.76 4.51
CA THR A 369 -31.57 -5.99 4.79
C THR A 369 -32.66 -6.26 3.77
N SER A 370 -33.15 -5.22 3.09
CA SER A 370 -34.10 -5.35 1.97
C SER A 370 -34.06 -4.11 1.07
N LEU A 371 -34.52 -4.28 -0.17
CA LEU A 371 -34.72 -3.17 -1.12
C LEU A 371 -35.70 -2.13 -0.57
N GLN A 372 -36.79 -2.58 0.06
CA GLN A 372 -37.80 -1.70 0.67
C GLN A 372 -37.19 -0.84 1.78
N TYR A 373 -36.34 -1.44 2.62
CA TYR A 373 -35.62 -0.72 3.66
C TYR A 373 -34.66 0.33 3.07
N MET A 374 -33.93 -0.01 2.01
CA MET A 374 -33.08 0.96 1.30
C MET A 374 -33.90 2.15 0.78
N TYR A 375 -35.06 1.90 0.16
CA TYR A 375 -35.95 2.97 -0.33
C TYR A 375 -36.47 3.86 0.81
N ALA A 376 -36.84 3.28 1.94
CA ALA A 376 -37.29 4.03 3.11
C ALA A 376 -36.17 4.91 3.68
N VAL A 377 -34.95 4.38 3.78
CA VAL A 377 -33.77 5.12 4.26
C VAL A 377 -33.41 6.26 3.30
N PHE A 378 -33.40 6.04 1.98
CA PHE A 378 -33.16 7.08 0.99
C PHE A 378 -34.17 8.23 1.09
N ARG A 379 -35.47 7.92 1.22
CA ARG A 379 -36.49 8.96 1.39
C ARG A 379 -36.30 9.75 2.68
N ARG A 380 -35.95 9.08 3.77
CA ARG A 380 -35.77 9.71 5.08
C ARG A 380 -34.54 10.60 5.14
N GLU A 381 -33.40 10.14 4.61
CA GLU A 381 -32.11 10.82 4.77
C GLU A 381 -31.77 11.76 3.60
N LEU A 382 -32.24 11.46 2.38
CA LEU A 382 -31.90 12.20 1.15
C LEU A 382 -33.11 12.84 0.46
N GLY A 383 -34.32 12.65 0.99
CA GLY A 383 -35.55 13.26 0.45
C GLY A 383 -35.94 12.76 -0.96
N CYS A 384 -35.35 11.68 -1.46
CA CYS A 384 -35.61 11.11 -2.78
C CYS A 384 -35.55 9.58 -2.74
N THR A 385 -36.02 8.93 -3.81
CA THR A 385 -35.85 7.48 -4.01
C THR A 385 -34.50 7.16 -4.66
N PRO A 386 -33.97 5.93 -4.51
CA PRO A 386 -32.74 5.51 -5.20
C PRO A 386 -32.79 5.72 -6.72
N ARG A 387 -33.96 5.53 -7.33
CA ARG A 387 -34.18 5.74 -8.77
C ARG A 387 -34.12 7.22 -9.14
N GLU A 388 -34.82 8.08 -8.39
CA GLU A 388 -34.74 9.54 -8.59
C GLU A 388 -33.31 10.07 -8.38
N TYR A 389 -32.55 9.50 -7.43
CA TYR A 389 -31.15 9.83 -7.24
C TYR A 389 -30.31 9.44 -8.46
N GLN A 390 -30.51 8.25 -9.02
CA GLN A 390 -29.84 7.77 -10.24
C GLN A 390 -30.18 8.61 -11.48
N ASP A 391 -31.42 9.08 -11.57
CA ASP A 391 -31.89 9.95 -12.67
C ASP A 391 -31.29 11.35 -12.57
N ARG A 392 -31.04 11.85 -11.34
CA ARG A 392 -30.42 13.17 -11.08
C ARG A 392 -28.90 13.16 -11.14
N ALA A 393 -28.25 12.02 -10.90
CA ALA A 393 -26.80 11.92 -10.92
C ALA A 393 -26.27 12.10 -12.37
N PRO A 394 -25.30 12.99 -12.63
CA PRO A 394 -24.64 13.07 -13.91
C PRO A 394 -24.00 11.71 -14.23
N ALA A 395 -24.15 11.23 -15.47
CA ALA A 395 -23.49 10.00 -15.88
C ALA A 395 -21.98 10.19 -15.71
N ALA A 396 -21.35 9.40 -14.84
CA ALA A 396 -19.90 9.35 -14.75
C ALA A 396 -19.38 8.79 -16.09
N HIS A 397 -18.68 9.63 -16.85
CA HIS A 397 -18.02 9.25 -18.10
C HIS A 397 -16.78 8.41 -17.83
#